data_AF-A0A7J0A5C9-F1
#
_entry.id   AF-A0A7J0A5C9-F1
#
_cell.length_a   1.000
_cell.length_b   1.000
_cell.length_c   1.000
_cell.angle_alpha   90.00
_cell.angle_beta   90.00
_cell.angle_gamma   90.00
#
_symmetry.space_group_name_H-M   'P 1'
#
loop_
_entity.id
_entity.type
_entity.pdbx_description
1 polymer ?
#
loop_
_entity_poly.entity_id
_entity_poly.type
_entity_poly.pdbx_seq_one_letter_code
_entity_poly.pdbx_strand_id
1 'polypeptide(L)'
;MRKVFLFICSIFVLLCACSEHNDEIYSEHYVATFIELEPGDNIPEETYFDELFDYVPFTKQEVGMAEPMQKGAKGKRTETMYDLVIRTSDAILTIKGKTEEEKRFVQSKEFKYTYQPGVYLDGVIEVRSNAIIVNGKMYRPLIDFSESRKEAYGKEYIETATETTEYNGVFAIQRYEDIVELKNNDCTYKVEYVNGGCNLTEVSPNSKNIGVLEKQ
;
A
#
# COMPACT_ATOMS: atom_id res chain seq x y z
N MET A 1 -20.55 64.16 75.48
CA MET A 1 -20.67 64.02 74.01
C MET A 1 -19.37 64.50 73.38
N ARG A 2 -18.74 63.65 72.57
CA ARG A 2 -17.31 63.72 72.16
C ARG A 2 -17.12 64.53 70.87
N LYS A 3 -15.86 64.91 70.66
CA LYS A 3 -15.29 65.97 69.83
C LYS A 3 -15.35 65.79 68.30
N VAL A 4 -15.23 66.94 67.67
CA VAL A 4 -14.85 67.32 66.28
C VAL A 4 -13.53 66.66 65.81
N PHE A 5 -13.43 66.25 64.53
CA PHE A 5 -12.48 66.77 63.53
C PHE A 5 -12.58 66.06 62.16
N LEU A 6 -12.44 66.88 61.12
CA LEU A 6 -12.46 66.62 59.68
C LEU A 6 -11.09 66.14 59.14
N PHE A 7 -11.14 65.62 57.90
CA PHE A 7 -10.15 65.71 56.79
C PHE A 7 -9.31 64.46 56.36
N ILE A 8 -9.71 63.90 55.20
CA ILE A 8 -8.98 63.66 53.93
C ILE A 8 -7.87 62.57 53.78
N CYS A 9 -7.93 61.91 52.60
CA CYS A 9 -6.93 61.11 51.87
C CYS A 9 -6.68 59.68 52.38
N SER A 10 -6.41 58.65 51.57
CA SER A 10 -6.22 58.46 50.13
C SER A 10 -5.86 56.98 49.93
N ILE A 11 -6.43 56.32 48.91
CA ILE A 11 -5.82 55.25 48.08
C ILE A 11 -5.25 53.99 48.77
N PHE A 12 -5.96 52.86 48.58
CA PHE A 12 -5.46 51.49 48.34
C PHE A 12 -6.68 50.77 47.70
N VAL A 13 -6.85 50.57 46.39
CA VAL A 13 -6.03 49.90 45.36
C VAL A 13 -5.64 48.47 45.74
N LEU A 14 -6.13 47.53 44.91
CA LEU A 14 -5.82 46.08 44.81
C LEU A 14 -6.43 45.22 45.94
N LEU A 15 -7.25 44.21 45.66
CA LEU A 15 -7.08 43.17 44.66
C LEU A 15 -8.43 42.75 44.04
N CYS A 16 -8.55 42.99 42.73
CA CYS A 16 -9.20 42.02 41.85
C CYS A 16 -8.48 40.69 42.04
N ALA A 17 -9.10 39.73 42.71
CA ALA A 17 -8.83 38.33 42.41
C ALA A 17 -9.60 37.99 41.13
N CYS A 18 -9.14 38.55 40.01
CA CYS A 18 -9.33 37.88 38.74
C CYS A 18 -8.51 36.59 38.88
N SER A 19 -9.21 35.48 39.13
CA SER A 19 -8.67 34.17 38.83
C SER A 19 -8.24 34.23 37.36
N GLU A 20 -6.94 34.40 37.12
CA GLU A 20 -6.33 34.04 35.85
C GLU A 20 -6.65 32.55 35.66
N HIS A 21 -7.76 32.27 34.98
CA HIS A 21 -7.97 30.99 34.34
C HIS A 21 -6.91 30.99 33.24
N ASN A 22 -5.74 30.48 33.59
CA ASN A 22 -4.69 30.20 32.66
C ASN A 22 -5.26 29.09 31.79
N ASP A 23 -5.93 29.47 30.70
CA ASP A 23 -6.38 28.59 29.63
C ASP A 23 -5.13 28.08 28.89
N GLU A 24 -4.25 27.38 29.61
CA GLU A 24 -3.19 26.60 29.00
C GLU A 24 -3.87 25.52 28.18
N ILE A 25 -3.88 25.74 26.87
CA ILE A 25 -4.33 24.77 25.89
C ILE A 25 -3.33 23.60 25.99
N TYR A 26 -3.68 22.62 26.80
CA TYR A 26 -2.95 21.38 26.90
C TYR A 26 -2.93 20.71 25.52
N SER A 27 -1.74 20.41 25.03
CA SER A 27 -1.53 19.65 23.82
C SER A 27 -0.46 18.58 24.04
N GLU A 28 -0.71 17.40 23.49
CA GLU A 28 0.25 16.31 23.42
C GLU A 28 0.37 15.85 21.98
N HIS A 29 1.59 15.51 21.58
CA HIS A 29 1.91 15.11 20.23
C HIS A 29 2.57 13.73 20.24
N TYR A 30 2.03 12.82 19.45
CA TYR A 30 2.46 11.43 19.37
C TYR A 30 2.65 11.02 17.91
N VAL A 31 3.75 10.36 17.59
CA VAL A 31 4.08 9.95 16.23
C VAL A 31 4.62 8.52 16.20
N ALA A 32 4.28 7.76 15.16
CA ALA A 32 4.97 6.53 14.81
C ALA A 32 4.85 6.24 13.31
N THR A 33 5.83 5.48 12.80
CA THR A 33 5.81 4.95 11.45
C THR A 33 5.88 3.43 11.49
N PHE A 34 4.91 2.78 10.87
CA PHE A 34 4.82 1.32 10.78
C PHE A 34 5.16 0.87 9.36
N ILE A 35 5.90 -0.23 9.25
CA ILE A 35 6.29 -0.82 7.98
C ILE A 35 5.70 -2.22 7.88
N GLU A 36 4.90 -2.45 6.85
CA GLU A 36 4.36 -3.74 6.46
C GLU A 36 5.12 -4.21 5.20
N LEU A 37 5.58 -5.47 5.21
CA LEU A 37 6.31 -6.09 4.10
C LEU A 37 5.52 -7.31 3.61
N GLU A 38 5.20 -7.33 2.33
CA GLU A 38 4.66 -8.50 1.65
C GLU A 38 5.75 -9.08 0.74
N PRO A 39 6.05 -10.39 0.83
CA PRO A 39 7.06 -11.02 -0.01
C PRO A 39 6.66 -10.99 -1.48
N GLY A 40 7.63 -10.88 -2.37
CA GLY A 40 7.41 -11.05 -3.80
C GLY A 40 7.48 -12.51 -4.22
N ASP A 41 6.87 -12.81 -5.36
CA ASP A 41 6.87 -14.14 -5.95
C ASP A 41 7.52 -14.16 -7.33
N ASN A 42 8.08 -15.31 -7.71
CA ASN A 42 8.51 -15.56 -9.08
C ASN A 42 7.33 -16.09 -9.88
N ILE A 43 7.16 -15.61 -11.11
CA ILE A 43 6.35 -16.33 -12.08
C ILE A 43 7.24 -17.46 -12.60
N PRO A 44 6.82 -18.74 -12.45
CA PRO A 44 7.60 -19.85 -12.99
C PRO A 44 7.89 -19.59 -14.47
N GLU A 45 9.15 -19.67 -14.86
CA GLU A 45 9.43 -19.74 -16.29
C GLU A 45 8.80 -21.02 -16.79
N GLU A 46 7.88 -20.93 -17.75
CA GLU A 46 7.47 -22.09 -18.53
C GLU A 46 8.71 -22.61 -19.24
N THR A 47 9.44 -23.48 -18.55
CA THR A 47 10.71 -24.08 -18.98
C THR A 47 10.47 -25.19 -19.99
N TYR A 48 9.23 -25.30 -20.49
CA TYR A 48 8.87 -26.09 -21.64
C TYR A 48 9.43 -25.39 -22.88
N PHE A 49 10.75 -25.47 -23.02
CA PHE A 49 11.37 -25.54 -24.33
C PHE A 49 10.60 -26.59 -25.10
N ASP A 50 9.89 -26.09 -26.10
CA ASP A 50 8.88 -26.81 -26.85
C ASP A 50 9.59 -27.85 -27.70
N GLU A 51 9.80 -29.06 -27.17
CA GLU A 51 10.44 -30.19 -27.86
C GLU A 51 9.86 -30.42 -29.27
N LEU A 52 8.63 -29.95 -29.50
CA LEU A 52 7.97 -29.86 -30.78
C LEU A 52 8.82 -29.19 -31.89
N PHE A 53 9.61 -28.17 -31.55
CA PHE A 53 10.46 -27.44 -32.49
C PHE A 53 11.60 -28.28 -33.07
N ASP A 54 11.99 -29.37 -32.39
CA ASP A 54 13.02 -30.28 -32.90
C ASP A 54 12.48 -31.22 -33.98
N TYR A 55 11.14 -31.37 -34.07
CA TYR A 55 10.50 -32.37 -34.93
C TYR A 55 9.63 -31.78 -36.04
N VAL A 56 9.05 -30.60 -35.84
CA VAL A 56 8.15 -29.97 -36.80
C VAL A 56 8.84 -28.78 -37.44
N PRO A 57 9.10 -28.77 -38.76
CA PRO A 57 9.67 -27.62 -39.44
C PRO A 57 8.71 -26.42 -39.40
N PHE A 58 9.27 -25.24 -39.12
CA PHE A 58 8.53 -23.98 -39.13
C PHE A 58 9.40 -22.83 -39.64
N THR A 59 8.75 -21.75 -40.04
CA THR A 59 9.40 -20.45 -40.20
C THR A 59 9.05 -19.54 -39.02
N LYS A 60 10.04 -18.80 -38.54
CA LYS A 60 9.89 -17.80 -37.48
C LYS A 60 10.09 -16.41 -38.07
N GLN A 61 9.13 -15.54 -37.87
CA GLN A 61 9.19 -14.16 -38.30
C GLN A 61 8.94 -13.23 -37.11
N GLU A 62 9.84 -12.27 -36.88
CA GLU A 62 9.60 -11.19 -35.94
C GLU A 62 8.48 -10.29 -36.49
N VAL A 63 7.43 -10.09 -35.69
CA VAL A 63 6.32 -9.19 -36.00
C VAL A 63 6.64 -7.78 -35.48
N GLY A 64 7.22 -7.70 -34.28
CA GLY A 64 7.67 -6.45 -33.70
C GLY A 64 7.81 -6.51 -32.19
N MET A 65 7.85 -5.34 -31.56
CA MET A 65 7.87 -5.21 -30.10
C MET A 65 6.50 -5.58 -29.53
N ALA A 66 6.51 -6.22 -28.37
CA ALA A 66 5.33 -6.55 -27.60
C ALA A 66 5.43 -5.97 -26.18
N GLU A 67 4.32 -6.01 -25.45
CA GLU A 67 4.32 -5.61 -24.05
C GLU A 67 5.32 -6.44 -23.23
N PRO A 68 6.03 -5.83 -22.27
CA PRO A 68 6.95 -6.54 -21.39
C PRO A 68 6.29 -7.74 -20.71
N MET A 69 7.04 -8.82 -20.56
CA MET A 69 6.59 -10.00 -19.83
C MET A 69 6.96 -9.84 -18.36
N GLN A 70 5.97 -9.96 -17.46
CA GLN A 70 6.25 -10.00 -16.02
C GLN A 70 6.93 -11.32 -15.67
N LYS A 71 8.04 -11.24 -14.96
CA LYS A 71 8.83 -12.38 -14.46
C LYS A 71 8.62 -12.63 -12.97
N GLY A 72 8.05 -11.66 -12.28
CA GLY A 72 7.64 -11.80 -10.88
C GLY A 72 7.46 -10.45 -10.20
N ALA A 73 7.37 -10.51 -8.88
CA ALA A 73 7.46 -9.38 -7.98
C ALA A 73 8.70 -9.53 -7.09
N LYS A 74 9.22 -8.42 -6.58
CA LYS A 74 10.20 -8.41 -5.49
C LYS A 74 9.55 -8.27 -4.12
N GLY A 75 8.32 -7.76 -4.10
CA GLY A 75 7.52 -7.60 -2.91
C GLY A 75 6.87 -6.23 -2.88
N LYS A 76 6.16 -5.98 -1.79
CA LYS A 76 5.47 -4.73 -1.53
C LYS A 76 5.85 -4.23 -0.15
N ARG A 77 6.21 -2.95 -0.07
CA ARG A 77 6.54 -2.24 1.17
C ARG A 77 5.50 -1.15 1.39
N THR A 78 4.75 -1.25 2.48
CA THR A 78 3.80 -0.23 2.88
C THR A 78 4.30 0.44 4.16
N GLU A 79 4.52 1.74 4.09
CA GLU A 79 4.89 2.59 5.21
C GLU A 79 3.68 3.44 5.60
N THR A 80 3.26 3.38 6.86
CA THR A 80 2.15 4.18 7.37
C THR A 80 2.61 5.00 8.58
N MET A 81 2.61 6.31 8.42
CA MET A 81 2.91 7.27 9.48
C MET A 81 1.61 7.73 10.14
N TYR A 82 1.56 7.67 11.46
CA TYR A 82 0.50 8.22 12.30
C TYR A 82 1.07 9.42 13.04
N ASP A 83 0.35 10.53 12.96
CA ASP A 83 0.64 11.78 13.68
C ASP A 83 -0.62 12.21 14.42
N LEU A 84 -0.59 12.06 15.74
CA LEU A 84 -1.71 12.29 16.64
C LEU A 84 -1.41 13.47 17.56
N VAL A 85 -2.22 14.52 17.46
CA VAL A 85 -2.20 15.67 18.37
C VAL A 85 -3.46 15.63 19.22
N ILE A 86 -3.34 15.36 20.51
CA ILE A 86 -4.44 15.40 21.47
C ILE A 86 -4.43 16.76 22.16
N ARG A 87 -5.56 17.47 22.14
CA ARG A 87 -5.73 18.76 22.83
C ARG A 87 -6.76 18.63 23.94
N THR A 88 -7.03 19.74 24.63
CA THR A 88 -8.05 19.80 25.68
C THR A 88 -9.43 19.33 25.17
N SER A 89 -9.87 19.85 24.02
CA SER A 89 -11.23 19.67 23.49
C SER A 89 -11.36 18.73 22.28
N ASP A 90 -10.28 18.55 21.52
CA ASP A 90 -10.27 17.76 20.28
C ASP A 90 -8.95 17.03 20.10
N ALA A 91 -8.93 16.07 19.19
CA ALA A 91 -7.71 15.48 18.68
C ALA A 91 -7.66 15.61 17.16
N ILE A 92 -6.45 15.74 16.62
CA ILE A 92 -6.19 15.68 15.19
C ILE A 92 -5.36 14.43 14.94
N LEU A 93 -5.83 13.54 14.07
CA LEU A 93 -5.07 12.39 13.62
C LEU A 93 -4.83 12.52 12.12
N THR A 94 -3.56 12.60 11.75
CA THR A 94 -3.11 12.52 10.36
C THR A 94 -2.48 11.15 10.12
N ILE A 95 -2.89 10.49 9.05
CA ILE A 95 -2.35 9.19 8.63
C ILE A 95 -1.84 9.34 7.21
N LYS A 96 -0.56 9.03 7.00
CA LYS A 96 0.06 9.06 5.67
C LYS A 96 0.56 7.67 5.32
N GLY A 97 0.03 7.12 4.24
CA GLY A 97 0.44 5.84 3.68
C GLY A 97 1.30 6.05 2.44
N LYS A 98 2.36 5.25 2.31
CA LYS A 98 3.13 5.10 1.08
C LYS A 98 3.34 3.61 0.82
N THR A 99 2.84 3.15 -0.31
CA THR A 99 3.04 1.77 -0.77
C THR A 99 3.94 1.78 -1.99
N GLU A 100 5.02 1.03 -1.92
CA GLU A 100 5.92 0.76 -3.04
C GLU A 100 5.81 -0.72 -3.42
N GLU A 101 5.45 -1.00 -4.65
CA GLU A 101 5.41 -2.35 -5.21
C GLU A 101 6.44 -2.46 -6.32
N GLU A 102 7.36 -3.42 -6.20
CA GLU A 102 8.39 -3.67 -7.20
C GLU A 102 8.06 -4.92 -8.02
N LYS A 103 7.92 -4.75 -9.33
CA LYS A 103 7.68 -5.82 -10.30
C LYS A 103 8.90 -6.00 -11.20
N ARG A 104 9.22 -7.26 -11.51
CA ARG A 104 10.29 -7.61 -12.45
C ARG A 104 9.69 -7.92 -13.81
N PHE A 105 10.25 -7.27 -14.82
CA PHE A 105 9.85 -7.43 -16.21
C PHE A 105 11.05 -7.75 -17.08
N VAL A 106 10.78 -8.34 -18.24
CA VAL A 106 11.72 -8.44 -19.35
C VAL A 106 11.04 -7.93 -20.60
N GLN A 107 11.80 -7.25 -21.46
CA GLN A 107 11.28 -6.82 -22.75
C GLN A 107 10.86 -8.05 -23.57
N SER A 108 9.84 -7.91 -24.40
CA SER A 108 9.37 -9.01 -25.24
C SER A 108 9.13 -8.58 -26.68
N LYS A 109 9.31 -9.53 -27.59
CA LYS A 109 8.98 -9.39 -29.00
C LYS A 109 7.90 -10.40 -29.34
N GLU A 110 7.05 -10.02 -30.28
CA GLU A 110 6.09 -10.95 -30.87
C GLU A 110 6.70 -11.60 -32.11
N PHE A 111 6.57 -12.92 -32.18
CA PHE A 111 7.00 -13.74 -33.30
C PHE A 111 5.82 -14.52 -33.86
N LYS A 112 5.70 -14.54 -35.18
CA LYS A 112 4.81 -15.45 -35.90
C LYS A 112 5.58 -16.72 -36.25
N TYR A 113 5.02 -17.84 -35.82
CA TYR A 113 5.48 -19.19 -36.18
C TYR A 113 4.54 -19.75 -37.23
N THR A 114 5.06 -20.16 -38.38
CA THR A 114 4.28 -20.81 -39.45
C THR A 114 4.80 -22.22 -39.66
N TYR A 115 3.98 -23.22 -39.37
CA TYR A 115 4.35 -24.62 -39.39
C TYR A 115 4.11 -25.25 -40.76
N GLN A 116 4.97 -26.20 -41.14
CA GLN A 116 4.74 -26.98 -42.35
C GLN A 116 3.63 -28.01 -42.11
N PRO A 117 2.59 -28.08 -42.97
CA PRO A 117 1.57 -29.13 -42.88
C PRO A 117 2.19 -30.51 -43.06
N GLY A 118 1.74 -31.49 -42.28
CA GLY A 118 2.24 -32.85 -42.43
C GLY A 118 2.02 -33.73 -41.21
N VAL A 119 2.51 -34.96 -41.34
CA VAL A 119 2.55 -35.95 -40.27
C VAL A 119 4.01 -36.27 -40.01
N TYR A 120 4.43 -36.16 -38.74
CA TYR A 120 5.80 -36.31 -38.29
C TYR A 120 5.89 -37.41 -37.23
N LEU A 121 7.10 -37.93 -37.01
CA LEU A 121 7.39 -39.00 -36.05
C LEU A 121 6.44 -40.20 -36.19
N ASP A 122 6.38 -40.79 -37.39
CA ASP A 122 5.59 -42.00 -37.68
C ASP A 122 4.10 -41.92 -37.27
N GLY A 123 3.49 -40.74 -37.35
CA GLY A 123 2.07 -40.56 -37.01
C GLY A 123 1.80 -39.98 -35.64
N VAL A 124 2.84 -39.74 -34.84
CA VAL A 124 2.70 -39.18 -33.48
C VAL A 124 2.29 -37.71 -33.54
N ILE A 125 2.84 -36.93 -34.46
CA ILE A 125 2.54 -35.49 -34.59
C ILE A 125 1.84 -35.24 -35.92
N GLU A 126 0.72 -34.53 -35.88
CA GLU A 126 -0.02 -34.09 -37.06
C GLU A 126 -0.24 -32.58 -37.01
N VAL A 127 0.21 -31.87 -38.06
CA VAL A 127 0.03 -30.43 -38.21
C VAL A 127 -1.10 -30.16 -39.20
N ARG A 128 -2.21 -29.61 -38.69
CA ARG A 128 -3.37 -29.15 -39.45
C ARG A 128 -3.42 -27.62 -39.46
N SER A 129 -4.23 -27.06 -40.36
CA SER A 129 -4.34 -25.60 -40.49
C SER A 129 -4.80 -24.91 -39.21
N ASN A 130 -5.52 -25.61 -38.35
CA ASN A 130 -6.09 -25.08 -37.12
C ASN A 130 -5.49 -25.66 -35.83
N ALA A 131 -4.57 -26.62 -35.91
CA ALA A 131 -3.94 -27.20 -34.72
C ALA A 131 -2.70 -28.05 -35.02
N ILE A 132 -1.83 -28.16 -34.02
CA ILE A 132 -0.86 -29.25 -33.89
C ILE A 132 -1.45 -30.29 -32.94
N ILE A 133 -1.49 -31.52 -33.39
CA ILE A 133 -2.04 -32.67 -32.68
C ILE A 133 -0.88 -33.60 -32.35
N VAL A 134 -0.78 -34.03 -31.09
CA VAL A 134 0.23 -34.99 -30.62
C VAL A 134 -0.51 -36.18 -30.02
N ASN A 135 -0.22 -37.39 -30.49
CA ASN A 135 -0.89 -38.64 -30.08
C ASN A 135 -2.43 -38.53 -30.14
N GLY A 136 -2.96 -37.93 -31.22
CA GLY A 136 -4.40 -37.76 -31.43
C GLY A 136 -5.07 -36.70 -30.54
N LYS A 137 -4.33 -36.00 -29.67
CA LYS A 137 -4.83 -34.91 -28.83
C LYS A 137 -4.34 -33.57 -29.32
N MET A 138 -5.22 -32.56 -29.30
CA MET A 138 -4.82 -31.19 -29.61
C MET A 138 -3.75 -30.75 -28.61
N TYR A 139 -2.56 -30.46 -29.12
CA TYR A 139 -1.45 -29.92 -28.34
C TYR A 139 -1.45 -28.40 -28.40
N ARG A 140 -1.72 -27.84 -29.58
CA ARG A 140 -1.67 -26.40 -29.83
C ARG A 140 -2.68 -25.96 -30.86
N PRO A 141 -3.48 -24.91 -30.62
CA PRO A 141 -4.33 -24.32 -31.65
C PRO A 141 -3.49 -23.49 -32.64
N LEU A 142 -3.88 -23.49 -33.91
CA LEU A 142 -3.28 -22.68 -34.98
C LEU A 142 -4.38 -21.90 -35.73
N ILE A 143 -3.96 -20.89 -36.47
CA ILE A 143 -4.77 -20.17 -37.47
C ILE A 143 -3.99 -20.18 -38.77
N ASP A 144 -4.49 -20.89 -39.77
CA ASP A 144 -3.82 -21.07 -41.08
C ASP A 144 -2.34 -21.49 -40.91
N PHE A 145 -2.15 -22.61 -40.22
CA PHE A 145 -0.85 -23.20 -39.87
C PHE A 145 0.05 -22.30 -39.03
N SER A 146 -0.47 -21.23 -38.45
CA SER A 146 0.32 -20.22 -37.76
C SER A 146 -0.12 -19.99 -36.32
N GLU A 147 0.81 -19.52 -35.49
CA GLU A 147 0.52 -18.91 -34.19
C GLU A 147 1.41 -17.69 -33.95
N SER A 148 0.99 -16.83 -33.00
CA SER A 148 1.81 -15.74 -32.48
C SER A 148 2.26 -16.06 -31.06
N ARG A 149 3.53 -15.81 -30.76
CA ARG A 149 4.11 -15.99 -29.41
C ARG A 149 4.92 -14.76 -29.01
N LYS A 150 4.79 -14.39 -27.73
CA LYS A 150 5.71 -13.42 -27.11
C LYS A 150 6.94 -14.18 -26.61
N GLU A 151 8.12 -13.64 -26.88
CA GLU A 151 9.38 -14.15 -26.37
C GLU A 151 10.16 -13.05 -25.67
N ALA A 152 10.70 -13.38 -24.51
CA ALA A 152 11.57 -12.51 -23.76
C ALA A 152 12.87 -12.23 -24.54
N TYR A 153 13.34 -10.99 -24.50
CA TYR A 153 14.66 -10.62 -25.01
C TYR A 153 15.30 -9.54 -24.12
N GLY A 154 16.63 -9.52 -24.11
CA GLY A 154 17.38 -8.55 -23.32
C GLY A 154 17.48 -8.92 -21.84
N LYS A 155 17.67 -7.90 -20.99
CA LYS A 155 17.85 -8.07 -19.54
C LYS A 155 16.56 -7.77 -18.80
N GLU A 156 16.37 -8.46 -17.68
CA GLU A 156 15.33 -8.10 -16.71
C GLU A 156 15.58 -6.68 -16.17
N TYR A 157 14.48 -5.99 -15.92
CA TYR A 157 14.47 -4.68 -15.27
C TYR A 157 13.32 -4.62 -14.26
N ILE A 158 13.36 -3.61 -13.39
CA ILE A 158 12.39 -3.43 -12.31
C ILE A 158 11.57 -2.20 -12.62
N GLU A 159 10.26 -2.32 -12.47
CA GLU A 159 9.36 -1.19 -12.40
C GLU A 159 8.82 -1.09 -10.98
N THR A 160 8.88 0.12 -10.42
CA THR A 160 8.34 0.43 -9.09
C THR A 160 7.07 1.25 -9.26
N ALA A 161 5.95 0.72 -8.78
CA ALA A 161 4.73 1.48 -8.61
C ALA A 161 4.72 2.11 -7.21
N THR A 162 4.35 3.38 -7.13
CA THR A 162 4.20 4.08 -5.85
C THR A 162 2.78 4.61 -5.73
N GLU A 163 2.13 4.27 -4.62
CA GLU A 163 0.83 4.80 -4.24
C GLU A 163 0.96 5.54 -2.91
N THR A 164 0.32 6.70 -2.79
CA THR A 164 0.30 7.49 -1.56
C THR A 164 -1.13 7.77 -1.14
N THR A 165 -1.41 7.64 0.16
CA THR A 165 -2.70 7.95 0.75
C THR A 165 -2.51 8.94 1.89
N GLU A 166 -3.46 9.86 2.07
CA GLU A 166 -3.46 10.80 3.19
C GLU A 166 -4.87 10.88 3.77
N TYR A 167 -4.94 10.74 5.09
CA TYR A 167 -6.14 10.99 5.88
C TYR A 167 -5.82 12.05 6.93
N ASN A 168 -6.76 12.97 7.15
CA ASN A 168 -6.69 13.95 8.21
C ASN A 168 -8.09 14.08 8.83
N GLY A 169 -8.20 13.75 10.11
CA GLY A 169 -9.46 13.81 10.85
C GLY A 169 -9.34 14.64 12.11
N VAL A 170 -10.39 15.40 12.39
CA VAL A 170 -10.61 16.04 13.70
C VAL A 170 -11.61 15.18 14.48
N PHE A 171 -11.30 14.89 15.73
CA PHE A 171 -12.03 13.97 16.59
C PHE A 171 -12.48 14.67 17.87
N ALA A 172 -13.72 14.37 18.27
CA ALA A 172 -14.16 14.67 19.63
C ALA A 172 -13.48 13.70 20.61
N ILE A 173 -13.13 14.21 21.79
CA ILE A 173 -12.47 13.43 22.83
C ILE A 173 -13.47 13.04 23.92
N GLN A 174 -13.45 11.77 24.32
CA GLN A 174 -14.08 11.30 25.55
C GLN A 174 -13.05 10.54 26.41
N ARG A 175 -12.84 11.00 27.65
CA ARG A 175 -11.83 10.42 28.57
C ARG A 175 -12.50 9.48 29.59
N TYR A 176 -11.92 8.30 29.75
CA TYR A 176 -12.36 7.24 30.66
C TYR A 176 -11.16 6.69 31.42
N GLU A 177 -10.92 7.20 32.63
CA GLU A 177 -9.75 6.79 33.45
C GLU A 177 -8.44 6.90 32.64
N ASP A 178 -7.86 5.77 32.25
CA ASP A 178 -6.58 5.68 31.52
C ASP A 178 -6.75 5.58 29.98
N ILE A 179 -7.99 5.65 29.50
CA ILE A 179 -8.35 5.51 28.09
C ILE A 179 -8.92 6.83 27.56
N VAL A 180 -8.51 7.20 26.35
CA VAL A 180 -9.13 8.29 25.59
C VAL A 180 -9.76 7.72 24.33
N GLU A 181 -11.07 7.90 24.18
CA GLU A 181 -11.77 7.63 22.93
C GLU A 181 -11.75 8.87 22.05
N LEU A 182 -11.38 8.69 20.78
CA LEU A 182 -11.39 9.70 19.74
C LEU A 182 -12.45 9.31 18.72
N LYS A 183 -13.46 10.16 18.50
CA LYS A 183 -14.58 9.82 17.63
C LYS A 183 -14.94 10.94 16.67
N ASN A 184 -15.18 10.58 15.42
CA ASN A 184 -15.86 11.42 14.44
C ASN A 184 -16.95 10.59 13.74
N ASN A 185 -17.48 11.08 12.62
CA ASN A 185 -18.55 10.39 11.89
C ASN A 185 -18.08 9.13 11.16
N ASP A 186 -16.79 9.02 10.86
CA ASP A 186 -16.23 8.00 9.97
C ASP A 186 -15.50 6.90 10.75
N CYS A 187 -14.78 7.29 11.80
CA CYS A 187 -13.87 6.43 12.54
C CYS A 187 -14.03 6.61 14.06
N THR A 188 -13.64 5.57 14.79
CA THR A 188 -13.47 5.63 16.25
C THR A 188 -12.13 5.00 16.60
N TYR A 189 -11.33 5.73 17.39
CA TYR A 189 -10.04 5.28 17.89
C TYR A 189 -10.04 5.26 19.40
N LYS A 190 -9.22 4.38 19.95
CA LYS A 190 -8.93 4.27 21.37
C LYS A 190 -7.44 4.53 21.58
N VAL A 191 -7.13 5.37 22.57
CA VAL A 191 -5.78 5.72 22.98
C VAL A 191 -5.58 5.24 24.42
N GLU A 192 -4.53 4.47 24.65
CA GLU A 192 -4.13 3.97 25.97
C GLU A 192 -2.71 4.46 26.27
N TYR A 193 -2.53 5.27 27.31
CA TYR A 193 -1.21 5.81 27.65
C TYR A 193 -0.28 4.71 28.16
N VAL A 194 0.91 4.59 27.57
CA VAL A 194 1.90 3.53 27.87
C VAL A 194 3.33 4.08 27.81
N ASN A 195 4.12 3.89 28.87
CA ASN A 195 5.56 4.17 28.90
C ASN A 195 5.98 5.53 28.30
N GLY A 196 5.21 6.60 28.57
CA GLY A 196 5.51 7.95 28.05
C GLY A 196 5.05 8.20 26.61
N GLY A 197 4.50 7.20 25.91
CA GLY A 197 3.77 7.30 24.65
C GLY A 197 2.30 6.90 24.80
N CYS A 198 1.68 6.48 23.71
CA CYS A 198 0.33 5.92 23.74
C CYS A 198 0.15 4.78 22.72
N ASN A 199 -0.62 3.75 23.09
CA ASN A 199 -1.05 2.71 22.16
C ASN A 199 -2.34 3.17 21.46
N LEU A 200 -2.32 3.23 20.14
CA LEU A 200 -3.46 3.60 19.32
C LEU A 200 -4.12 2.34 18.75
N THR A 201 -5.44 2.26 18.87
CA THR A 201 -6.25 1.20 18.26
C THR A 201 -7.39 1.83 17.48
N GLU A 202 -7.52 1.47 16.20
CA GLU A 202 -8.72 1.77 15.43
C GLU A 202 -9.82 0.80 15.87
N VAL A 203 -10.87 1.29 16.50
CA VAL A 203 -12.02 0.48 16.93
C VAL A 203 -12.96 0.25 15.75
N SER A 204 -13.22 1.31 14.98
CA SER A 204 -14.06 1.31 13.79
C SER A 204 -13.38 2.15 12.69
N PRO A 205 -13.37 1.69 11.44
CA PRO A 205 -14.16 0.56 10.93
C PRO A 205 -13.50 -0.83 11.04
N ASN A 206 -12.17 -0.94 11.14
CA ASN A 206 -11.50 -2.23 10.90
C ASN A 206 -11.06 -2.99 12.15
N SER A 207 -11.28 -2.44 13.36
CA SER A 207 -10.84 -3.07 14.62
C SER A 207 -9.34 -3.45 14.60
N LYS A 208 -8.48 -2.53 14.15
CA LYS A 208 -7.03 -2.74 13.98
C LYS A 208 -6.26 -2.15 15.17
N ASN A 209 -5.43 -2.96 15.82
CA ASN A 209 -4.40 -2.44 16.72
C ASN A 209 -3.28 -1.82 15.87
N ILE A 210 -3.06 -0.51 16.00
CA ILE A 210 -2.04 0.21 15.25
C ILE A 210 -0.67 0.02 15.91
N GLY A 211 -0.61 0.18 17.22
CA GLY A 211 0.60 0.06 18.01
C GLY A 211 0.93 1.33 18.79
N VAL A 212 2.15 1.38 19.31
CA VAL A 212 2.61 2.46 20.19
C VAL A 212 3.14 3.63 19.38
N LEU A 213 2.61 4.82 19.67
CA LEU A 213 3.09 6.10 19.20
C LEU A 213 3.96 6.74 20.29
N GLU A 214 5.12 7.26 19.89
CA GLU A 214 6.07 7.91 20.78
C GLU A 214 5.72 9.38 20.96
N LYS A 215 5.86 9.89 22.18
CA LYS A 215 5.65 11.31 22.47
C LYS A 215 6.81 12.14 21.91
N GLN A 216 6.48 13.24 21.26
CA GLN A 216 7.43 14.23 20.75
C GLN A 216 7.71 15.34 21.78
#